data_AF-A0A939WY00-F1
#
_entry.id   AF-A0A939WY00-F1
#
_cell.length_a   1.000
_cell.length_b   1.000
_cell.length_c   1.000
_cell.angle_alpha   90.00
_cell.angle_beta   90.00
_cell.angle_gamma   90.00
#
_symmetry.space_group_name_H-M   'P 1'
#
loop_
_entity.id
_entity.type
_entity.pdbx_description
1 polymer ?
#
loop_
_entity_poly.entity_id
_entity_poly.type
_entity_poly.pdbx_seq_one_letter_code
_entity_poly.pdbx_strand_id
1 'polypeptide(L)'
;MKEFLVYRGKKFTIEWYYSQKGKSQPLEYFNALPAIYQQKFFYLIKRIGDFGYISDKTKFRNEGNGIYVFKPQPYRFFSFFMKMEK
;
A
#
# COMPACT_ATOMS: atom_id res chain seq x y z
N MET A 1 4.45 18.88 -8.85
CA MET A 1 5.04 18.08 -7.76
C MET A 1 4.31 16.73 -7.75
N LYS A 2 5.00 15.59 -7.89
CA LYS A 2 4.32 14.28 -7.81
C LYS A 2 4.11 13.97 -6.33
N GLU A 3 2.87 13.83 -5.90
CA GLU A 3 2.57 13.36 -4.56
C GLU A 3 2.73 11.83 -4.56
N PHE A 4 3.90 11.38 -4.14
CA PHE A 4 4.18 9.96 -3.91
C PHE A 4 3.45 9.41 -2.69
N LEU A 5 2.99 10.30 -1.80
CA LEU A 5 2.45 9.96 -0.50
C LEU A 5 1.03 9.39 -0.62
N VAL A 6 0.84 8.16 -0.12
CA VAL A 6 -0.50 7.60 0.12
C VAL A 6 -0.98 7.98 1.50
N TYR A 7 -0.11 7.78 2.50
CA TYR A 7 -0.45 8.00 3.91
C TYR A 7 0.81 8.14 4.76
N ARG A 8 0.83 9.13 5.65
CA ARG A 8 1.89 9.28 6.67
C ARG A 8 1.32 8.87 8.02
N GLY A 9 1.69 7.67 8.47
CA GLY A 9 1.32 7.16 9.78
C GLY A 9 2.42 7.32 10.82
N LYS A 10 2.11 6.95 12.07
CA LYS A 10 3.05 7.02 13.20
C LYS A 10 4.20 6.00 13.10
N LYS A 11 3.99 4.89 12.41
CA LYS A 11 4.97 3.80 12.28
C LYS A 11 5.58 3.73 10.89
N PHE A 12 4.77 3.88 9.85
CA PHE A 12 5.23 3.85 8.47
C PHE A 12 4.68 5.01 7.65
N THR A 13 5.54 5.54 6.78
CA THR A 13 5.14 6.34 5.62
C THR A 13 4.90 5.38 4.46
N ILE A 14 3.77 5.52 3.79
CA ILE A 14 3.35 4.63 2.71
C ILE A 14 3.24 5.46 1.44
N GLU A 15 3.88 4.98 0.39
CA GLU A 15 4.05 5.71 -0.86
C GLU A 15 3.66 4.84 -2.07
N TRP A 16 3.17 5.49 -3.11
CA TRP A 16 2.98 4.87 -4.41
C TRP A 16 4.34 4.61 -5.05
N TYR A 17 4.52 3.40 -5.57
CA TYR A 17 5.69 3.10 -6.40
C TYR A 17 5.57 3.78 -7.77
N TYR A 18 6.65 4.41 -8.22
CA TYR A 18 6.76 4.96 -9.57
C TYR A 18 7.93 4.29 -10.31
N SER A 19 7.69 3.93 -11.56
CA SER A 19 8.75 3.50 -12.47
C SER A 19 9.69 4.65 -12.81
N GLN A 20 10.85 4.33 -13.41
CA GLN A 20 11.82 5.32 -13.91
C GLN A 20 11.19 6.31 -14.93
N LYS A 21 10.18 5.87 -15.67
CA LYS A 21 9.40 6.71 -16.61
C LYS A 21 8.35 7.57 -15.89
N GLY A 22 8.28 7.52 -14.57
CA GLY A 22 7.38 8.31 -13.76
C GLY A 22 5.91 7.86 -13.80
N LYS A 23 5.66 6.62 -14.24
CA LYS A 23 4.33 5.97 -14.24
C LYS A 23 4.14 5.17 -12.95
N SER A 24 2.97 5.29 -12.32
CA SER A 24 2.62 4.51 -11.12
C SER A 24 1.47 3.55 -11.42
N GLN A 25 1.84 2.31 -11.73
CA GLN A 25 0.89 1.22 -11.88
C GLN A 25 -0.06 1.04 -10.67
N PRO A 26 0.41 1.07 -9.39
CA PRO A 26 -0.50 0.89 -8.27
C PRO A 26 -1.49 2.05 -8.09
N LEU A 27 -1.09 3.30 -8.38
CA LEU A 27 -1.99 4.45 -8.36
C LEU A 27 -3.05 4.37 -9.45
N GLU A 28 -2.65 4.04 -10.68
CA GLU A 28 -3.59 3.82 -11.79
C GLU A 28 -4.58 2.70 -11.48
N TYR A 29 -4.09 1.60 -10.94
CA TYR A 29 -4.91 0.48 -10.52
C TYR A 29 -5.91 0.87 -9.42
N PHE A 30 -5.47 1.64 -8.42
CA PHE A 30 -6.32 2.17 -7.35
C PHE A 30 -7.43 3.09 -7.90
N ASN A 31 -7.08 4.02 -8.80
CA ASN A 31 -8.03 4.97 -9.37
C ASN A 31 -9.13 4.28 -10.21
N ALA A 32 -8.83 3.12 -10.79
CA ALA A 32 -9.80 2.32 -11.53
C ALA A 32 -10.74 1.48 -10.62
N LEU A 33 -10.49 1.40 -9.32
CA LEU A 33 -11.34 0.63 -8.40
C LEU A 33 -12.67 1.33 -8.10
N PRO A 34 -13.76 0.58 -7.88
CA PRO A 34 -14.96 1.15 -7.29
C PRO A 34 -14.68 1.76 -5.91
N ALA A 35 -15.36 2.85 -5.57
CA ALA A 35 -15.12 3.64 -4.36
C ALA A 35 -15.10 2.81 -3.06
N ILE A 36 -15.95 1.78 -2.96
CA ILE A 36 -15.98 0.88 -1.81
C ILE A 36 -14.65 0.14 -1.58
N TYR A 37 -13.94 -0.22 -2.65
CA TYR A 37 -12.65 -0.92 -2.56
C TYR A 37 -11.50 0.06 -2.35
N GLN A 38 -11.61 1.29 -2.86
CA GLN A 38 -10.70 2.37 -2.50
C GLN A 38 -10.75 2.66 -1.00
N GLN A 39 -11.95 2.71 -0.41
CA GLN A 39 -12.13 2.90 1.03
C GLN A 39 -11.54 1.72 1.83
N LYS A 40 -11.80 0.47 1.40
CA LYS A 40 -11.19 -0.72 2.02
C LYS A 40 -9.67 -0.68 1.95
N PHE A 41 -9.10 -0.25 0.83
CA PHE A 41 -7.66 -0.06 0.69
C PHE A 41 -7.14 0.97 1.70
N PHE A 42 -7.73 2.16 1.77
CA PHE A 42 -7.29 3.19 2.72
C PHE A 42 -7.42 2.76 4.19
N TYR A 43 -8.43 1.96 4.53
CA TYR A 43 -8.52 1.36 5.86
C TYR A 43 -7.27 0.52 6.18
N LEU A 44 -6.84 -0.35 5.26
CA LEU A 44 -5.64 -1.17 5.46
C LEU A 44 -4.36 -0.32 5.53
N ILE A 45 -4.24 0.68 4.66
CA ILE A 45 -3.11 1.62 4.62
C ILE A 45 -3.00 2.40 5.94
N LYS A 46 -4.11 2.91 6.46
CA LYS A 46 -4.11 3.59 7.76
C LYS A 46 -3.69 2.65 8.88
N ARG A 47 -4.20 1.41 8.90
CA ARG A 47 -3.87 0.41 9.92
C ARG A 47 -2.38 0.09 9.93
N ILE A 48 -1.79 -0.24 8.78
CA ILE A 48 -0.36 -0.54 8.74
C ILE A 48 0.48 0.72 9.03
N GLY A 49 0.08 1.89 8.53
CA GLY A 49 0.80 3.14 8.74
C GLY A 49 0.84 3.57 10.21
N ASP A 50 -0.28 3.44 10.92
CA ASP A 50 -0.39 3.88 12.32
C ASP A 50 0.15 2.84 13.31
N PHE A 51 -0.09 1.55 13.08
CA PHE A 51 0.21 0.50 14.05
C PHE A 51 1.42 -0.36 13.68
N GLY A 52 1.84 -0.37 12.42
CA GLY A 52 2.96 -1.16 11.92
C GLY A 52 2.64 -2.63 11.65
N TYR A 53 1.43 -3.10 11.94
CA TYR A 53 1.03 -4.47 11.64
C TYR A 53 -0.48 -4.60 11.35
N ILE A 54 -0.82 -5.67 10.63
CA ILE A 54 -2.18 -6.17 10.45
C ILE A 54 -2.12 -7.68 10.71
N SER A 55 -2.78 -8.16 11.76
CA SER A 55 -2.73 -9.57 12.18
C SER A 55 -3.54 -10.51 11.28
N ASP A 56 -4.59 -9.97 10.64
CA ASP A 56 -5.46 -10.72 9.76
C ASP A 56 -4.77 -11.02 8.41
N LYS A 57 -4.29 -12.27 8.27
CA LYS A 57 -3.59 -12.76 7.08
C LYS A 57 -4.47 -12.77 5.81
N THR A 58 -5.79 -12.69 5.95
CA THR A 58 -6.70 -12.55 4.80
C THR A 58 -6.71 -11.14 4.22
N LYS A 59 -6.27 -10.15 5.02
CA LYS A 59 -6.20 -8.72 4.67
C LYS A 59 -4.78 -8.23 4.35
N PHE A 60 -3.77 -8.80 5.00
CA PHE A 60 -2.37 -8.46 4.75
C PHE A 60 -1.46 -9.65 5.04
N ARG A 61 -0.62 -10.04 4.08
CA ARG A 61 0.25 -11.22 4.22
C ARG A 61 1.59 -11.03 3.50
N ASN A 62 2.65 -11.56 4.09
CA ASN A 62 3.93 -11.79 3.41
C ASN A 62 3.79 -13.01 2.47
N GLU A 63 3.97 -12.81 1.17
CA GLU A 63 3.90 -13.87 0.15
C GLU A 63 5.29 -14.48 -0.17
N GLY A 64 6.32 -14.11 0.60
CA GLY A 64 7.72 -14.51 0.40
C GLY A 64 8.58 -13.40 -0.21
N ASN A 65 9.90 -13.57 -0.14
CA ASN A 65 10.89 -12.70 -0.79
C ASN A 65 10.78 -11.21 -0.45
N GLY A 66 10.31 -10.88 0.76
CA GLY A 66 10.12 -9.49 1.20
C GLY A 66 8.91 -8.79 0.57
N ILE A 67 8.06 -9.52 -0.15
CA ILE A 67 6.85 -9.01 -0.79
C ILE A 67 5.64 -9.23 0.12
N TYR A 68 4.93 -8.15 0.37
CA TYR A 68 3.73 -8.12 1.19
C TYR A 68 2.53 -7.69 0.35
N VAL A 69 1.36 -8.25 0.62
CA VAL A 69 0.16 -8.00 -0.19
C VAL A 69 -0.98 -7.50 0.68
N PHE A 70 -1.47 -6.29 0.40
CA PHE A 70 -2.75 -5.81 0.91
C PHE A 70 -3.89 -6.38 0.08
N LYS A 71 -4.94 -6.84 0.75
CA LYS A 71 -6.07 -7.57 0.13
C LYS A 71 -7.39 -6.87 0.45
N PRO A 72 -7.69 -5.69 -0.13
CA PRO A 72 -9.05 -5.16 -0.17
C PRO A 72 -9.89 -6.05 -1.11
N GLN A 73 -10.27 -7.23 -0.61
CA GLN A 73 -10.81 -8.32 -1.43
C GLN A 73 -11.96 -7.84 -2.33
N PRO A 74 -12.00 -8.28 -3.61
CA PRO A 74 -11.14 -9.32 -4.20
C PRO A 74 -9.77 -8.82 -4.70
N TYR A 75 -9.49 -7.51 -4.60
CA TYR A 75 -8.31 -6.88 -5.18
C TYR A 75 -7.04 -7.09 -4.34
N ARG A 76 -5.87 -6.93 -4.96
CA ARG A 76 -4.56 -7.15 -4.35
C ARG A 76 -3.59 -6.02 -4.70
N PHE A 77 -2.87 -5.53 -3.70
CA PHE A 77 -1.80 -4.55 -3.87
C PHE A 77 -0.51 -5.10 -3.29
N PHE A 78 0.48 -5.27 -4.16
CA PHE A 78 1.82 -5.71 -3.77
C PHE A 78 2.60 -4.52 -3.21
N SER A 79 3.39 -4.80 -2.19
CA SER A 79 4.15 -3.81 -1.43
C SER A 79 5.43 -4.45 -0.92
N PHE A 80 6.40 -3.60 -0.59
CA PHE A 80 7.66 -3.98 -0.01
C PHE A 80 8.10 -2.87 0.95
N PHE A 81 8.94 -3.24 1.91
CA PHE A 81 9.46 -2.28 2.88
C PHE A 81 10.87 -1.86 2.47
N MET A 82 11.13 -0.55 2.52
CA MET A 82 12.47 0.01 2.37
C MET A 82 12.84 0.74 3.65
N LYS A 83 14.11 0.65 4.04
CA LYS A 83 14.67 1.61 4.98
C LYS A 83 15.06 2.83 4.17
N MET A 84 14.63 4.01 4.60
CA MET A 84 15.23 5.24 4.09
C MET A 84 16.66 5.28 4.64
N GLU A 85 17.65 5.25 3.76
CA GLU A 85 19.00 5.63 4.13
C GLU A 85 18.98 7.14 4.44
N LYS A 86 19.56 7.51 5.58
CA LYS A 86 19.66 8.89 6.05
C LYS A 86 20.74 9.64 5.30
#